data_AF-A0A381QQ60-F1
#
_entry.id   AF-A0A381QQ60-F1
#
_cell.length_a   1.000
_cell.length_b   1.000
_cell.length_c   1.000
_cell.angle_alpha   90.00
_cell.angle_beta   90.00
_cell.angle_gamma   90.00
#
_symmetry.space_group_name_H-M   'P 1'
#
loop_
_entity.id
_entity.type
_entity.pdbx_description
1 polymer ?
#
loop_
_entity_poly.entity_id
_entity_poly.type
_entity_poly.pdbx_seq_one_letter_code
_entity_poly.pdbx_strand_id
1 'polypeptide(L)'
;MLYPQVRKTGFNFEYNRKSLNIEGFINDFKENIGLFGSRISTRKIMGLPIGISFVTDRNQYLGLKDSDGDGRPNVVDDFPNDKSWWVDTDSDGLADNDPAEWDIDGDGITDTLDSRIPNWNGEIVILDKDIARKGNPLNLSEDSDGIMAIAVDIGYPLVTQENLSVSLYAQMAQMIGETVHPQSGELWSLGMGLVPFGISSRFGPARLNFEYRMIPDGRFEFNYWNRLYEIERVSFSSGINNQINLKTKESKLGRFGEQKGYFTRMILSMGSMLEASASYHDMLGEIWSVEEQDFIDNKNQTFLASLRLKKAISKIQSARAFYQQRNVPDPFKFEYTESTILGYRLGISFGQGLVLNYTFRRSFRDMNGDGQISGDNETIDITTIETSFSF
;
A
#
# COMPACT_ATOMS: atom_id res chain seq x y z
N MET A 1 11.19 13.19 -4.08
CA MET A 1 12.06 12.27 -3.29
C MET A 1 11.15 11.37 -2.46
N LEU A 2 10.99 10.08 -2.80
CA LEU A 2 10.14 9.18 -2.02
C LEU A 2 10.95 8.50 -0.92
N TYR A 3 10.66 8.97 0.29
CA TYR A 3 11.20 8.57 1.59
C TYR A 3 10.61 7.22 2.04
N PRO A 4 11.35 6.44 2.85
CA PRO A 4 11.35 6.71 4.29
C PRO A 4 12.78 6.76 4.89
N GLN A 5 13.22 7.89 5.45
CA GLN A 5 14.39 7.97 6.35
C GLN A 5 14.04 7.77 7.82
N VAL A 6 12.77 7.51 8.18
CA VAL A 6 12.42 7.19 9.56
C VAL A 6 11.97 5.74 9.65
N ARG A 7 12.71 4.95 10.43
CA ARG A 7 12.35 3.57 10.77
C ARG A 7 11.06 3.58 11.57
N LYS A 8 9.96 3.15 10.94
CA LYS A 8 8.74 2.75 11.66
C LYS A 8 9.09 1.55 12.53
N THR A 9 8.82 1.68 13.81
CA THR A 9 9.07 0.59 14.78
C THR A 9 7.73 0.00 15.16
N GLY A 10 7.50 -1.25 14.79
CA GLY A 10 6.32 -2.00 15.21
C GLY A 10 6.66 -3.04 16.28
N PHE A 11 5.63 -3.72 16.75
CA PHE A 11 5.73 -4.86 17.65
C PHE A 11 4.98 -6.03 17.03
N ASN A 12 5.60 -7.20 17.03
CA ASN A 12 4.97 -8.46 16.66
C ASN A 12 5.02 -9.40 17.86
N PHE A 13 3.91 -10.09 18.12
CA PHE A 13 3.86 -11.14 19.14
C PHE A 13 3.28 -12.42 18.55
N GLU A 14 3.77 -13.54 19.05
CA GLU A 14 3.31 -14.86 18.69
C GLU A 14 3.26 -15.73 19.94
N TYR A 15 2.14 -16.40 20.14
CA TYR A 15 1.90 -17.30 21.25
C TYR A 15 1.44 -18.66 20.74
N ASN A 16 2.30 -19.66 20.89
CA ASN A 16 2.06 -21.01 20.41
C ASN A 16 1.84 -22.00 21.55
N ARG A 17 0.67 -22.64 21.57
CA ARG A 17 0.39 -23.86 22.33
C ARG A 17 -0.06 -24.97 21.39
N LYS A 18 0.00 -26.22 21.87
CA LYS A 18 -0.33 -27.43 21.09
C LYS A 18 -1.64 -27.36 20.28
N SER A 19 -2.65 -26.65 20.76
CA SER A 19 -3.97 -26.56 20.12
C SER A 19 -4.45 -25.13 19.86
N LEU A 20 -3.65 -24.11 20.17
CA LEU A 20 -4.01 -22.70 20.07
C LEU A 20 -2.77 -21.90 19.65
N ASN A 21 -2.88 -21.14 18.58
CA ASN A 21 -1.88 -20.19 18.15
C ASN A 21 -2.54 -18.81 18.07
N ILE A 22 -1.85 -17.80 18.60
CA ILE A 22 -2.27 -16.41 18.55
C ILE A 22 -1.11 -15.60 18.01
N GLU A 23 -1.36 -14.80 17.00
CA GLU A 23 -0.40 -13.90 16.38
C GLU A 23 -0.98 -12.50 16.37
N GLY A 24 -0.12 -11.50 16.47
CA GLY A 24 -0.54 -10.14 16.22
C GLY A 24 0.61 -9.21 15.98
N PHE A 25 0.31 -8.08 15.37
CA PHE A 25 1.26 -7.04 15.09
C PHE A 25 0.62 -5.67 15.20
N ILE A 26 1.42 -4.69 15.63
CA ILE A 26 1.09 -3.27 15.64
C ILE A 26 2.21 -2.57 14.88
N ASN A 27 1.85 -1.64 13.99
CA ASN A 27 2.80 -0.81 13.29
C ASN A 27 3.03 0.54 14.01
N ASP A 28 4.25 1.03 13.86
CA ASP A 28 4.67 2.42 14.04
C ASP A 28 4.32 3.08 15.39
N PHE A 29 5.02 2.67 16.44
CA PHE A 29 5.00 3.36 17.74
C PHE A 29 5.61 4.76 17.71
N LYS A 30 6.40 5.09 16.68
CA LYS A 30 7.25 6.29 16.71
C LYS A 30 6.47 7.52 16.23
N GLU A 31 5.72 7.37 15.15
CA GLU A 31 4.94 8.46 14.57
C GLU A 31 3.46 8.26 14.89
N ASN A 32 2.82 7.25 14.29
CA ASN A 32 1.38 7.04 14.45
C ASN A 32 1.00 5.55 14.38
N ILE A 33 0.35 5.04 15.44
CA ILE A 33 -0.20 3.68 15.46
C ILE A 33 -1.42 3.62 14.52
N GLY A 34 -1.18 3.33 13.24
CA GLY A 34 -2.21 3.27 12.21
C GLY A 34 -2.75 1.86 11.98
N LEU A 35 -1.83 0.91 11.77
CA LEU A 35 -2.12 -0.45 11.31
C LEU A 35 -1.94 -1.48 12.43
N PHE A 36 -2.98 -2.29 12.65
CA PHE A 36 -2.97 -3.42 13.59
C PHE A 36 -3.56 -4.66 12.93
N GLY A 37 -3.01 -5.83 13.25
CA GLY A 37 -3.61 -7.09 12.84
C GLY A 37 -3.40 -8.19 13.89
N SER A 38 -4.32 -9.13 13.91
CA SER A 38 -4.24 -10.31 14.76
C SER A 38 -4.83 -11.54 14.09
N ARG A 39 -4.37 -12.70 14.52
CA ARG A 39 -4.89 -14.00 14.09
C ARG A 39 -4.97 -14.93 15.28
N ILE A 40 -6.08 -15.62 15.41
CA ILE A 40 -6.27 -16.70 16.38
C ILE A 40 -6.56 -17.97 15.58
N SER A 41 -5.79 -19.02 15.81
CA SER A 41 -6.02 -20.33 15.21
C SER A 41 -6.09 -21.43 16.26
N THR A 42 -7.00 -22.38 16.07
CA THR A 42 -7.23 -23.47 17.03
C THR A 42 -7.47 -24.79 16.30
N ARG A 43 -7.11 -25.89 16.97
CA ARG A 43 -7.47 -27.26 16.56
C ARG A 43 -8.42 -27.94 17.55
N LYS A 44 -8.94 -27.21 18.53
CA LYS A 44 -9.82 -27.78 19.58
C LYS A 44 -11.21 -28.13 19.07
N ILE A 45 -11.67 -27.49 18.00
CA ILE A 45 -13.02 -27.65 17.47
C ILE A 45 -12.99 -28.75 16.42
N MET A 46 -13.63 -29.90 16.71
CA MET A 46 -13.71 -31.06 15.81
C MET A 46 -12.34 -31.61 15.32
N GLY A 47 -11.23 -31.22 15.95
CA GLY A 47 -9.87 -31.57 15.50
C GLY A 47 -9.40 -30.81 14.24
N LEU A 48 -10.22 -29.91 13.70
CA LEU A 48 -9.93 -29.18 12.47
C LEU A 48 -9.18 -27.88 12.78
N PRO A 49 -8.14 -27.50 12.01
CA PRO A 49 -7.57 -26.17 12.07
C PRO A 49 -8.61 -25.14 11.61
N ILE A 50 -8.99 -24.25 12.52
CA ILE A 50 -9.85 -23.10 12.25
C ILE A 50 -9.06 -21.83 12.62
N GLY A 51 -9.09 -20.84 11.74
CA GLY A 51 -8.47 -19.54 11.92
C GLY A 51 -9.47 -18.41 11.83
N ILE A 52 -9.27 -17.37 12.65
CA ILE A 52 -9.92 -16.07 12.52
C ILE A 52 -8.80 -15.03 12.45
N SER A 53 -8.84 -14.18 11.44
CA SER A 53 -7.92 -13.06 11.27
C SER A 53 -8.69 -11.75 11.29
N PHE A 54 -8.03 -10.71 11.80
CA PHE A 54 -8.52 -9.35 11.84
C PHE A 54 -7.37 -8.42 11.46
N VAL A 55 -7.64 -7.41 10.66
CA VAL A 55 -6.69 -6.34 10.35
C VAL A 55 -7.44 -5.01 10.20
N THR A 56 -6.83 -3.92 10.63
CA THR A 56 -7.40 -2.58 10.50
C THR A 56 -6.30 -1.55 10.33
N ASP A 57 -6.53 -0.58 9.46
CA ASP A 57 -5.82 0.70 9.43
C ASP A 57 -6.81 1.79 9.83
N ARG A 58 -6.53 2.50 10.93
CA ARG A 58 -7.45 3.51 11.48
C ARG A 58 -7.56 4.76 10.61
N ASN A 59 -6.50 5.07 9.84
CA ASN A 59 -6.45 6.19 8.93
C ASN A 59 -5.25 5.98 7.99
N GLN A 60 -5.55 5.66 6.73
CA GLN A 60 -4.53 5.38 5.72
C GLN A 60 -3.60 6.58 5.46
N TYR A 61 -4.09 7.81 5.68
CA TYR A 61 -3.29 9.02 5.53
C TYR A 61 -2.16 9.16 6.55
N LEU A 62 -2.22 8.45 7.67
CA LEU A 62 -1.10 8.34 8.62
C LEU A 62 0.14 7.66 8.00
N GLY A 63 0.06 7.23 6.73
CA GLY A 63 1.22 6.80 5.91
C GLY A 63 2.12 7.92 5.49
N LEU A 64 1.55 9.11 5.42
CA LEU A 64 2.25 10.30 4.98
C LEU A 64 3.03 10.89 6.15
N LYS A 65 4.21 11.41 5.83
CA LYS A 65 5.07 12.04 6.81
C LYS A 65 4.61 13.47 7.04
N ASP A 66 4.54 13.86 8.30
CA ASP A 66 4.32 15.21 8.79
C ASP A 66 5.55 15.54 9.68
N SER A 67 6.38 16.46 9.21
CA SER A 67 7.72 16.74 9.76
C SER A 67 7.68 17.70 10.95
N ASP A 68 6.79 18.68 10.94
CA ASP A 68 6.67 19.73 11.96
C ASP A 68 5.45 19.55 12.88
N GLY A 69 4.56 18.60 12.55
CA GLY A 69 3.46 18.17 13.38
C GLY A 69 2.33 19.19 13.42
N ASP A 70 2.08 19.92 12.34
CA ASP A 70 0.92 20.80 12.17
C ASP A 70 -0.35 20.03 11.70
N GLY A 71 -0.20 18.75 11.36
CA GLY A 71 -1.27 17.88 10.86
C GLY A 71 -1.38 17.85 9.34
N ARG A 72 -0.58 18.62 8.59
CA ARG A 72 -0.50 18.62 7.14
C ARG A 72 0.70 17.77 6.71
N PRO A 73 0.49 16.71 5.92
CA PRO A 73 1.62 15.93 5.46
C PRO A 73 2.50 16.73 4.50
N ASN A 74 3.84 16.53 4.57
CA ASN A 74 4.87 17.21 3.75
C ASN A 74 4.63 17.19 2.23
N VAL A 75 3.75 16.32 1.75
CA VAL A 75 3.41 16.12 0.34
C VAL A 75 2.32 17.08 -0.16
N VAL A 76 1.56 17.68 0.74
CA VAL A 76 0.51 18.65 0.45
C VAL A 76 0.70 19.97 1.21
N ASP A 77 1.75 20.05 2.00
CA ASP A 77 2.17 21.20 2.77
C ASP A 77 3.26 21.95 1.99
N ASP A 78 3.05 23.24 1.74
CA ASP A 78 4.00 24.09 1.04
C ASP A 78 5.18 24.53 1.94
N PHE A 79 5.00 24.45 3.27
CA PHE A 79 6.04 24.69 4.27
C PHE A 79 6.29 23.49 5.20
N PRO A 80 6.78 22.32 4.71
CA PRO A 80 6.92 21.06 5.47
C PRO A 80 7.79 21.05 6.73
N ASN A 81 8.36 22.19 7.12
CA ASN A 81 9.19 22.31 8.32
C ASN A 81 8.79 23.53 9.17
N ASP A 82 7.71 24.23 8.84
CA ASP A 82 7.15 25.33 9.62
C ASP A 82 5.71 25.05 10.01
N LYS A 83 5.54 24.73 11.29
CA LYS A 83 4.24 24.40 11.87
C LYS A 83 3.15 25.48 11.73
N SER A 84 3.54 26.71 11.40
CA SER A 84 2.64 27.86 11.38
C SER A 84 1.97 28.07 10.02
N TRP A 85 2.54 27.51 8.96
CA TRP A 85 2.21 27.82 7.57
C TRP A 85 2.07 26.54 6.77
N TRP A 86 1.13 26.50 5.82
CA TRP A 86 0.89 25.28 5.03
C TRP A 86 0.33 25.51 3.62
N VAL A 87 -0.02 26.76 3.26
CA VAL A 87 -0.50 27.14 1.92
C VAL A 87 0.33 28.30 1.40
N ASP A 88 0.82 28.13 0.18
CA ASP A 88 1.45 29.14 -0.67
C ASP A 88 0.80 29.02 -2.07
N THR A 89 -0.14 29.93 -2.37
CA THR A 89 -1.00 29.86 -3.55
C THR A 89 -0.23 30.16 -4.83
N ASP A 90 0.62 31.18 -4.84
CA ASP A 90 1.40 31.61 -6.01
C ASP A 90 2.82 31.02 -6.04
N SER A 91 3.21 30.30 -4.99
CA SER A 91 4.49 29.60 -4.85
C SER A 91 5.70 30.55 -4.79
N ASP A 92 5.53 31.74 -4.24
CA ASP A 92 6.59 32.74 -4.12
C ASP A 92 7.47 32.57 -2.85
N GLY A 93 7.04 31.68 -1.94
CA GLY A 93 7.71 31.36 -0.68
C GLY A 93 7.19 32.11 0.54
N LEU A 94 6.15 32.93 0.40
CA LEU A 94 5.37 33.53 1.48
C LEU A 94 4.06 32.76 1.63
N ALA A 95 3.62 32.56 2.87
CA ALA A 95 2.37 31.85 3.11
C ALA A 95 1.18 32.78 2.87
N ASP A 96 0.06 32.25 2.36
CA ASP A 96 -1.18 33.03 2.11
C ASP A 96 -1.68 33.82 3.34
N ASN A 97 -1.33 33.35 4.54
CA ASN A 97 -1.71 33.96 5.82
C ASN A 97 -0.57 34.73 6.50
N ASP A 98 0.61 34.82 5.87
CA ASP A 98 1.72 35.63 6.35
C ASP A 98 1.35 37.12 6.22
N PRO A 99 1.50 37.95 7.26
CA PRO A 99 1.31 39.40 7.15
C PRO A 99 2.17 40.10 6.10
N ALA A 100 3.28 39.49 5.68
CA ALA A 100 4.15 39.97 4.61
C ALA A 100 3.61 39.61 3.21
N GLU A 101 2.61 38.73 3.11
CA GLU A 101 1.95 38.38 1.86
C GLU A 101 0.86 39.41 1.52
N TRP A 102 0.98 40.03 0.35
CA TRP A 102 0.15 41.15 -0.09
C TRP A 102 -0.58 40.88 -1.41
N ASP A 103 -0.23 39.84 -2.16
CA ASP A 103 -0.70 39.47 -3.51
C ASP A 103 -0.80 37.94 -3.59
N ILE A 104 -1.83 37.37 -2.94
CA ILE A 104 -1.90 35.94 -2.64
C ILE A 104 -1.92 35.06 -3.90
N ASP A 105 -2.46 35.54 -5.02
CA ASP A 105 -2.50 34.78 -6.27
C ASP A 105 -1.46 35.22 -7.30
N GLY A 106 -0.59 36.17 -6.94
CA GLY A 106 0.55 36.61 -7.72
C GLY A 106 0.17 37.24 -9.06
N ASP A 107 -1.02 37.83 -9.17
CA ASP A 107 -1.51 38.43 -10.42
C ASP A 107 -0.92 39.84 -10.67
N GLY A 108 -0.18 40.37 -9.69
CA GLY A 108 0.48 41.67 -9.70
C GLY A 108 -0.38 42.79 -9.11
N ILE A 109 -1.56 42.49 -8.56
CA ILE A 109 -2.47 43.42 -7.90
C ILE A 109 -2.52 43.05 -6.41
N THR A 110 -1.98 43.93 -5.56
CA THR A 110 -2.10 43.79 -4.11
C THR A 110 -3.56 43.58 -3.67
N ASP A 111 -3.83 42.56 -2.86
CA ASP A 111 -5.15 42.21 -2.35
C ASP A 111 -5.80 43.38 -1.60
N THR A 112 -5.12 43.83 -0.54
CA THR A 112 -5.66 44.79 0.43
C THR A 112 -4.59 45.78 0.88
N LEU A 113 -4.88 47.08 0.80
CA LEU A 113 -4.11 48.10 1.52
C LEU A 113 -4.63 48.23 2.95
N ASP A 114 -3.82 47.81 3.92
CA ASP A 114 -4.10 47.98 5.34
C ASP A 114 -2.82 48.25 6.15
N SER A 115 -2.93 48.22 7.49
CA SER A 115 -1.82 48.49 8.41
C SER A 115 -0.62 47.56 8.30
N ARG A 116 -0.74 46.44 7.57
CA ARG A 116 0.38 45.52 7.29
C ARG A 116 1.37 46.11 6.28
N ILE A 117 0.93 47.04 5.42
CA ILE A 117 1.79 47.65 4.40
C ILE A 117 2.61 48.80 5.01
N PRO A 118 3.95 48.76 4.91
CA PRO A 118 4.82 49.81 5.42
C PRO A 118 4.43 51.19 4.87
N ASN A 119 4.21 52.14 5.78
CA ASN A 119 3.81 53.53 5.51
C ASN A 119 2.35 53.75 5.06
N TRP A 120 1.48 52.73 5.10
CA TRP A 120 0.05 52.92 4.95
C TRP A 120 -0.61 53.31 6.28
N ASN A 121 -1.16 54.53 6.34
CA ASN A 121 -1.91 55.04 7.51
C ASN A 121 -3.38 55.35 7.14
N GLY A 122 -3.84 54.84 6.00
CA GLY A 122 -5.19 55.07 5.50
C GLY A 122 -6.22 54.07 6.04
N GLU A 123 -7.47 54.20 5.60
CA GLU A 123 -8.50 53.18 5.81
C GLU A 123 -8.17 51.90 5.03
N ILE A 124 -8.81 50.78 5.36
CA ILE A 124 -8.63 49.52 4.64
C ILE A 124 -9.23 49.66 3.24
N VAL A 125 -8.44 49.38 2.21
CA VAL A 125 -8.89 49.42 0.80
C VAL A 125 -8.67 48.05 0.17
N ILE A 126 -9.75 47.44 -0.33
CA ILE A 126 -9.69 46.21 -1.13
C ILE A 126 -9.40 46.61 -2.57
N LEU A 127 -8.24 46.19 -3.08
CA LEU A 127 -7.73 46.54 -4.40
C LEU A 127 -8.00 45.42 -5.40
N ASP A 128 -7.72 44.18 -5.03
CA ASP A 128 -8.16 43.01 -5.77
C ASP A 128 -9.38 42.33 -5.12
N LYS A 129 -10.30 41.87 -5.98
CA LYS A 129 -11.53 41.18 -5.58
C LYS A 129 -11.58 39.75 -6.09
N ASP A 130 -10.66 39.37 -6.98
CA ASP A 130 -10.69 38.12 -7.73
C ASP A 130 -9.51 37.20 -7.36
N ILE A 131 -9.16 37.16 -6.07
CA ILE A 131 -8.04 36.37 -5.52
C ILE A 131 -8.27 34.86 -5.69
N ALA A 132 -7.53 34.25 -6.61
CA ALA A 132 -7.58 32.82 -6.88
C ALA A 132 -6.75 32.02 -5.87
N ARG A 133 -7.37 31.50 -4.81
CA ARG A 133 -6.66 30.73 -3.77
C ARG A 133 -6.54 29.24 -4.04
N LYS A 134 -5.44 28.65 -3.59
CA LYS A 134 -5.30 27.21 -3.44
C LYS A 134 -6.28 26.68 -2.39
N GLY A 135 -6.76 25.46 -2.59
CA GLY A 135 -7.63 24.80 -1.61
C GLY A 135 -6.88 24.43 -0.33
N ASN A 136 -7.62 24.23 0.76
CA ASN A 136 -7.03 23.73 1.99
C ASN A 136 -6.43 22.32 1.79
N PRO A 137 -5.16 22.10 2.14
CA PRO A 137 -4.55 20.79 2.02
C PRO A 137 -5.10 19.81 3.07
N LEU A 138 -4.95 18.51 2.79
CA LEU A 138 -5.36 17.41 3.65
C LEU A 138 -4.81 17.59 5.09
N ASN A 139 -5.69 17.46 6.07
CA ASN A 139 -5.40 17.54 7.49
C ASN A 139 -5.59 16.17 8.17
N LEU A 140 -4.52 15.56 8.69
CA LEU A 140 -4.57 14.27 9.38
C LEU A 140 -5.48 14.23 10.63
N SER A 141 -5.82 15.39 11.20
CA SER A 141 -6.72 15.51 12.35
C SER A 141 -8.20 15.64 11.98
N GLU A 142 -8.50 16.07 10.76
CA GLU A 142 -9.88 16.29 10.27
C GLU A 142 -10.25 15.24 9.21
N ASP A 143 -9.30 14.87 8.36
CA ASP A 143 -9.42 13.90 7.29
C ASP A 143 -8.91 12.52 7.74
N SER A 144 -9.82 11.57 7.84
CA SER A 144 -9.50 10.18 8.17
C SER A 144 -10.20 9.20 7.25
N ASP A 145 -9.45 8.24 6.71
CA ASP A 145 -9.98 7.17 5.87
C ASP A 145 -9.54 5.81 6.45
N GLY A 146 -10.47 5.17 7.16
CA GLY A 146 -10.21 3.97 7.96
C GLY A 146 -10.77 2.72 7.32
N ILE A 147 -9.98 1.64 7.32
CA ILE A 147 -10.34 0.37 6.71
C ILE A 147 -10.10 -0.81 7.66
N MET A 148 -10.91 -1.85 7.53
CA MET A 148 -10.80 -3.08 8.28
C MET A 148 -11.09 -4.30 7.40
N ALA A 149 -10.55 -5.46 7.79
CA ALA A 149 -11.00 -6.74 7.27
C ALA A 149 -11.03 -7.82 8.35
N ILE A 150 -12.02 -8.69 8.25
CA ILE A 150 -12.17 -9.90 9.07
C ILE A 150 -12.16 -11.10 8.13
N ALA A 151 -11.39 -12.13 8.47
CA ALA A 151 -11.35 -13.36 7.71
C ALA A 151 -11.50 -14.59 8.61
N VAL A 152 -12.13 -15.63 8.07
CA VAL A 152 -12.28 -16.93 8.70
C VAL A 152 -11.79 -18.00 7.73
N ASP A 153 -11.05 -18.97 8.23
CA ASP A 153 -10.59 -20.11 7.45
C ASP A 153 -10.75 -21.42 8.23
N ILE A 154 -10.99 -22.50 7.48
CA ILE A 154 -11.06 -23.85 8.00
C ILE A 154 -10.26 -24.77 7.10
N GLY A 155 -9.47 -25.66 7.70
CA GLY A 155 -8.68 -26.65 6.98
C GLY A 155 -9.06 -28.09 7.35
N TYR A 156 -8.81 -29.00 6.43
CA TYR A 156 -8.99 -30.43 6.59
C TYR A 156 -7.73 -31.16 6.09
N PRO A 157 -6.86 -31.65 7.00
CA PRO A 157 -5.68 -32.40 6.61
C PRO A 157 -6.10 -33.79 6.07
N LEU A 158 -5.80 -34.06 4.79
CA LEU A 158 -6.09 -35.34 4.15
C LEU A 158 -4.95 -36.34 4.35
N VAL A 159 -3.71 -35.88 4.14
CA VAL A 159 -2.51 -36.70 4.23
C VAL A 159 -1.45 -35.90 4.99
N THR A 160 -0.78 -36.54 5.95
CA THR A 160 0.35 -35.95 6.67
C THR A 160 1.41 -37.02 6.87
N GLN A 161 2.40 -37.02 5.99
CA GLN A 161 3.59 -37.86 6.01
C GLN A 161 4.83 -36.95 5.96
N GLU A 162 6.02 -37.53 6.18
CA GLU A 162 7.28 -36.77 6.26
C GLU A 162 7.57 -35.94 5.00
N ASN A 163 7.35 -36.52 3.81
CA ASN A 163 7.64 -35.87 2.52
C ASN A 163 6.38 -35.54 1.71
N LEU A 164 5.19 -35.86 2.21
CA LEU A 164 3.92 -35.59 1.55
C LEU A 164 2.90 -35.10 2.56
N SER A 165 2.40 -33.88 2.38
CA SER A 165 1.22 -33.43 3.10
C SER A 165 0.23 -32.82 2.12
N VAL A 166 -1.05 -33.18 2.24
CA VAL A 166 -2.14 -32.60 1.45
C VAL A 166 -3.23 -32.17 2.40
N SER A 167 -3.68 -30.93 2.29
CA SER A 167 -4.78 -30.36 3.07
C SER A 167 -5.73 -29.64 2.14
N LEU A 168 -7.04 -29.81 2.39
CA LEU A 168 -8.07 -28.94 1.84
C LEU A 168 -8.29 -27.78 2.79
N TYR A 169 -8.74 -26.65 2.28
CA TYR A 169 -9.19 -25.54 3.10
C TYR A 169 -10.25 -24.73 2.39
N ALA A 170 -11.01 -23.95 3.16
CA ALA A 170 -11.90 -22.91 2.68
C ALA A 170 -11.63 -21.63 3.46
N GLN A 171 -11.84 -20.47 2.83
CA GLN A 171 -11.63 -19.16 3.43
C GLN A 171 -12.74 -18.19 3.01
N MET A 172 -13.03 -17.24 3.88
CA MET A 172 -13.92 -16.11 3.62
C MET A 172 -13.33 -14.89 4.28
N ALA A 173 -13.36 -13.75 3.60
CA ALA A 173 -12.93 -12.47 4.15
C ALA A 173 -13.91 -11.36 3.76
N GLN A 174 -14.29 -10.52 4.71
CA GLN A 174 -15.10 -9.31 4.51
C GLN A 174 -14.22 -8.09 4.75
N MET A 175 -14.23 -7.15 3.82
CA MET A 175 -13.67 -5.82 4.02
C MET A 175 -14.75 -4.86 4.52
N ILE A 176 -14.38 -3.96 5.43
CA ILE A 176 -15.26 -3.00 6.08
C ILE A 176 -14.60 -1.63 5.92
N GLY A 177 -15.34 -0.71 5.30
CA GLY A 177 -14.86 0.59 4.84
C GLY A 177 -15.70 1.03 3.65
N GLU A 178 -15.34 2.14 3.04
CA GLU A 178 -16.06 2.72 1.91
C GLU A 178 -15.10 2.97 0.74
N THR A 179 -15.62 2.85 -0.48
CA THR A 179 -14.94 3.24 -1.71
C THR A 179 -15.86 4.11 -2.53
N VAL A 180 -15.31 4.83 -3.49
CA VAL A 180 -16.08 5.73 -4.35
C VAL A 180 -16.45 5.02 -5.66
N HIS A 181 -17.70 5.17 -6.10
CA HIS A 181 -18.11 4.79 -7.45
C HIS A 181 -17.34 5.64 -8.48
N PRO A 182 -16.64 5.04 -9.47
CA PRO A 182 -15.83 5.78 -10.42
C PRO A 182 -16.55 6.90 -11.22
N GLN A 183 -17.81 6.70 -11.63
CA GLN A 183 -18.64 7.69 -12.33
C GLN A 183 -19.42 8.63 -11.40
N SER A 184 -20.25 8.10 -10.49
CA SER A 184 -21.21 8.92 -9.74
C SER A 184 -20.59 9.64 -8.54
N GLY A 185 -19.40 9.22 -8.09
CA GLY A 185 -18.81 9.73 -6.86
C GLY A 185 -19.52 9.25 -5.58
N GLU A 186 -20.51 8.35 -5.71
CA GLU A 186 -21.26 7.81 -4.58
C GLU A 186 -20.38 6.90 -3.72
N LEU A 187 -20.60 6.92 -2.41
CA LEU A 187 -19.94 6.03 -1.46
C LEU A 187 -20.55 4.63 -1.51
N TRP A 188 -19.70 3.62 -1.64
CA TRP A 188 -20.05 2.22 -1.67
C TRP A 188 -19.32 1.45 -0.57
N SER A 189 -20.02 0.57 0.13
CA SER A 189 -19.40 -0.32 1.11
C SER A 189 -18.51 -1.37 0.43
N LEU A 190 -17.38 -1.67 1.06
CA LEU A 190 -16.45 -2.71 0.59
C LEU A 190 -17.05 -4.12 0.62
N GLY A 191 -16.54 -4.99 -0.25
CA GLY A 191 -17.09 -6.32 -0.49
C GLY A 191 -16.38 -7.46 0.24
N MET A 192 -16.69 -8.68 -0.20
CA MET A 192 -16.12 -9.92 0.34
C MET A 192 -15.35 -10.72 -0.71
N GLY A 193 -14.38 -11.50 -0.24
CA GLY A 193 -13.68 -12.51 -1.01
C GLY A 193 -13.90 -13.90 -0.43
N LEU A 194 -14.14 -14.87 -1.30
CA LEU A 194 -14.39 -16.26 -0.95
C LEU A 194 -13.37 -17.18 -1.62
N VAL A 195 -12.91 -18.16 -0.86
CA VAL A 195 -12.19 -19.34 -1.34
C VAL A 195 -12.99 -20.56 -0.90
N PRO A 196 -14.03 -20.98 -1.65
CA PRO A 196 -14.87 -22.11 -1.25
C PRO A 196 -14.07 -23.42 -1.16
N PHE A 197 -13.00 -23.54 -1.96
CA PHE A 197 -12.04 -24.63 -1.83
C PHE A 197 -10.65 -24.19 -2.26
N GLY A 198 -9.67 -24.64 -1.48
CA GLY A 198 -8.26 -24.54 -1.76
C GLY A 198 -7.54 -25.82 -1.36
N ILE A 199 -6.43 -26.08 -2.04
CA ILE A 199 -5.56 -27.22 -1.80
C ILE A 199 -4.20 -26.67 -1.40
N SER A 200 -3.66 -27.16 -0.28
CA SER A 200 -2.28 -26.95 0.10
C SER A 200 -1.57 -28.29 0.10
N SER A 201 -0.53 -28.40 -0.70
CA SER A 201 0.26 -29.62 -0.83
C SER A 201 1.73 -29.34 -0.64
N ARG A 202 2.42 -30.23 0.06
CA ARG A 202 3.88 -30.29 0.11
C ARG A 202 4.29 -31.66 -0.40
N PHE A 203 5.18 -31.69 -1.39
CA PHE A 203 5.74 -32.91 -1.96
C PHE A 203 7.26 -32.73 -2.09
N GLY A 204 8.00 -33.36 -1.17
CA GLY A 204 9.45 -33.23 -1.06
C GLY A 204 9.92 -31.77 -0.96
N PRO A 205 10.72 -31.27 -1.93
CA PRO A 205 11.23 -29.90 -1.94
C PRO A 205 10.20 -28.84 -2.36
N ALA A 206 9.05 -29.26 -2.88
CA ALA A 206 8.06 -28.36 -3.46
C ALA A 206 6.84 -28.19 -2.55
N ARG A 207 6.26 -27.00 -2.57
CA ARG A 207 4.97 -26.67 -1.97
C ARG A 207 4.10 -26.01 -3.03
N LEU A 208 2.86 -26.47 -3.13
CA LEU A 208 1.85 -25.96 -4.03
C LEU A 208 0.65 -25.51 -3.21
N ASN A 209 0.15 -24.32 -3.50
CA ASN A 209 -1.16 -23.86 -3.09
C ASN A 209 -1.99 -23.62 -4.35
N PHE A 210 -3.21 -24.11 -4.36
CA PHE A 210 -4.20 -23.84 -5.39
C PHE A 210 -5.49 -23.38 -4.73
N GLU A 211 -6.16 -22.37 -5.28
CA GLU A 211 -7.40 -21.81 -4.75
C GLU A 211 -8.34 -21.50 -5.91
N TYR A 212 -9.62 -21.82 -5.76
CA TYR A 212 -10.67 -21.17 -6.53
C TYR A 212 -11.15 -19.96 -5.75
N ARG A 213 -11.16 -18.80 -6.39
CA ARG A 213 -11.44 -17.51 -5.77
C ARG A 213 -12.67 -16.87 -6.38
N MET A 214 -13.46 -16.22 -5.53
CA MET A 214 -14.66 -15.48 -5.93
C MET A 214 -14.71 -14.16 -5.17
N ILE A 215 -15.20 -13.13 -5.84
CA ILE A 215 -15.50 -11.80 -5.32
C ILE A 215 -16.94 -11.53 -5.76
N PRO A 216 -17.95 -11.90 -4.96
CA PRO A 216 -19.35 -11.88 -5.39
C PRO A 216 -19.85 -10.48 -5.74
N ASP A 217 -19.60 -9.48 -4.90
CA ASP A 217 -20.18 -8.14 -5.10
C ASP A 217 -19.15 -7.09 -5.58
N GLY A 218 -17.92 -7.51 -5.89
CA GLY A 218 -16.80 -6.60 -6.17
C GLY A 218 -16.18 -5.94 -4.94
N ARG A 219 -15.55 -4.77 -5.13
CA ARG A 219 -15.00 -3.87 -4.09
C ARG A 219 -14.13 -4.58 -3.04
N PHE A 220 -13.38 -5.57 -3.48
CA PHE A 220 -12.51 -6.40 -2.64
C PHE A 220 -11.24 -6.74 -3.43
N GLU A 221 -10.13 -6.90 -2.74
CA GLU A 221 -8.87 -7.35 -3.35
C GLU A 221 -8.19 -8.43 -2.50
N PHE A 222 -7.93 -9.60 -3.11
CA PHE A 222 -7.11 -10.62 -2.47
C PHE A 222 -5.68 -10.11 -2.25
N ASN A 223 -5.14 -10.32 -1.04
CA ASN A 223 -3.83 -9.81 -0.63
C ASN A 223 -3.74 -8.27 -0.61
N TYR A 224 -4.85 -7.58 -0.32
CA TYR A 224 -4.86 -6.13 -0.12
C TYR A 224 -3.83 -5.70 0.96
N TRP A 225 -3.85 -6.35 2.14
CA TRP A 225 -2.84 -6.21 3.21
C TRP A 225 -1.62 -7.07 2.96
N ASN A 226 -0.81 -6.68 1.99
CA ASN A 226 0.45 -7.35 1.70
C ASN A 226 1.66 -6.58 2.29
N ARG A 227 2.86 -7.09 2.05
CA ARG A 227 4.11 -6.52 2.58
C ARG A 227 4.44 -5.12 2.06
N LEU A 228 3.75 -4.66 1.02
CA LEU A 228 3.89 -3.35 0.41
C LEU A 228 2.75 -2.42 0.79
N TYR A 229 1.76 -2.89 1.58
CA TYR A 229 0.59 -2.12 1.95
C TYR A 229 0.94 -0.73 2.49
N GLU A 230 1.88 -0.62 3.43
CA GLU A 230 2.32 0.67 4.00
C GLU A 230 2.77 1.71 2.96
N ILE A 231 3.27 1.25 1.82
CA ILE A 231 3.80 2.10 0.76
C ILE A 231 2.73 2.34 -0.31
N GLU A 232 1.81 1.38 -0.48
CA GLU A 232 0.70 1.46 -1.42
C GLU A 232 -0.56 2.12 -0.83
N ARG A 233 -0.64 2.34 0.50
CA ARG A 233 -1.88 2.77 1.18
C ARG A 233 -2.36 4.16 0.78
N VAL A 234 -1.45 5.04 0.34
CA VAL A 234 -1.78 6.32 -0.30
C VAL A 234 -0.95 6.45 -1.57
N SER A 235 -1.60 6.89 -2.63
CA SER A 235 -1.00 7.19 -3.92
C SER A 235 -1.31 8.62 -4.34
N PHE A 236 -0.47 9.15 -5.22
CA PHE A 236 -0.53 10.52 -5.68
C PHE A 236 -0.95 10.53 -7.15
N SER A 237 -1.82 11.45 -7.52
CA SER A 237 -2.09 11.82 -8.92
C SER A 237 -1.92 13.33 -9.05
N SER A 238 -1.25 13.80 -10.11
CA SER A 238 -1.23 15.24 -10.38
C SER A 238 -2.60 15.67 -10.89
N GLY A 239 -3.18 16.67 -10.25
CA GLY A 239 -4.36 17.38 -10.71
C GLY A 239 -3.99 18.53 -11.66
N ILE A 240 -5.01 19.26 -12.09
CA ILE A 240 -4.88 20.51 -12.83
C ILE A 240 -4.19 21.54 -11.89
N ASN A 241 -3.31 22.38 -12.42
CA ASN A 241 -2.55 23.41 -11.68
C ASN A 241 -1.57 22.87 -10.61
N ASN A 242 -0.90 21.75 -10.87
CA ASN A 242 0.14 21.20 -9.98
C ASN A 242 -0.36 20.77 -8.58
N GLN A 243 -1.67 20.76 -8.34
CA GLN A 243 -2.26 20.29 -7.10
C GLN A 243 -2.15 18.76 -7.00
N ILE A 244 -1.71 18.26 -5.84
CA ILE A 244 -1.50 16.82 -5.61
C ILE A 244 -2.82 16.21 -5.08
N ASN A 245 -3.44 15.37 -5.90
CA ASN A 245 -4.62 14.60 -5.50
C ASN A 245 -4.18 13.31 -4.81
N LEU A 246 -4.52 13.17 -3.53
CA LEU A 246 -4.26 11.98 -2.72
C LEU A 246 -5.39 10.97 -2.88
N LYS A 247 -5.04 9.73 -3.26
CA LYS A 247 -5.98 8.62 -3.35
C LYS A 247 -5.51 7.48 -2.45
N THR A 248 -6.34 7.13 -1.47
CA THR A 248 -6.14 5.95 -0.63
C THR A 248 -6.27 4.67 -1.46
N LYS A 249 -5.69 3.58 -0.97
CA LYS A 249 -5.75 2.29 -1.68
C LYS A 249 -7.17 1.74 -1.70
N GLU A 250 -7.98 2.04 -0.68
CA GLU A 250 -9.36 1.57 -0.59
C GLU A 250 -10.29 2.22 -1.59
N SER A 251 -10.14 3.53 -1.82
CA SER A 251 -10.95 4.26 -2.81
C SER A 251 -10.76 3.76 -4.25
N LYS A 252 -9.69 3.00 -4.52
CA LYS A 252 -9.47 2.34 -5.82
C LYS A 252 -10.26 1.04 -5.99
N LEU A 253 -10.87 0.49 -4.94
CA LEU A 253 -11.57 -0.79 -5.00
C LEU A 253 -12.93 -0.67 -5.71
N GLY A 254 -13.49 0.53 -5.81
CA GLY A 254 -14.72 0.82 -6.54
C GLY A 254 -14.65 0.45 -8.02
N ARG A 255 -13.45 0.29 -8.59
CA ARG A 255 -13.24 -0.16 -9.98
C ARG A 255 -13.47 -1.65 -10.20
N PHE A 256 -13.61 -2.45 -9.14
CA PHE A 256 -13.75 -3.90 -9.24
C PHE A 256 -15.20 -4.30 -8.97
N GLY A 257 -15.86 -4.91 -9.96
CA GLY A 257 -17.16 -5.57 -9.82
C GLY A 257 -17.02 -7.07 -9.54
N GLU A 258 -18.04 -7.86 -9.90
CA GLU A 258 -18.04 -9.30 -9.63
C GLU A 258 -16.89 -10.01 -10.36
N GLN A 259 -16.12 -10.85 -9.66
CA GLN A 259 -14.98 -11.56 -10.26
C GLN A 259 -14.83 -12.99 -9.74
N LYS A 260 -14.33 -13.88 -10.58
CA LYS A 260 -13.99 -15.26 -10.21
C LYS A 260 -12.76 -15.75 -10.93
N GLY A 261 -12.06 -16.71 -10.34
CA GLY A 261 -10.79 -17.14 -10.91
C GLY A 261 -10.03 -18.13 -10.07
N TYR A 262 -8.76 -18.28 -10.41
CA TYR A 262 -7.89 -19.24 -9.76
C TYR A 262 -6.62 -18.56 -9.28
N PHE A 263 -6.10 -19.07 -8.17
CA PHE A 263 -4.78 -18.72 -7.70
C PHE A 263 -3.94 -19.97 -7.53
N THR A 264 -2.70 -19.89 -7.98
CA THR A 264 -1.70 -20.92 -7.76
C THR A 264 -0.43 -20.30 -7.23
N ARG A 265 0.23 -21.00 -6.31
CA ARG A 265 1.54 -20.64 -5.81
C ARG A 265 2.39 -21.88 -5.70
N MET A 266 3.58 -21.83 -6.28
CA MET A 266 4.59 -22.85 -6.15
C MET A 266 5.81 -22.29 -5.43
N ILE A 267 6.31 -23.02 -4.44
CA ILE A 267 7.58 -22.77 -3.77
C ILE A 267 8.45 -23.99 -3.96
N LEU A 268 9.65 -23.81 -4.49
CA LEU A 268 10.61 -24.87 -4.73
C LEU A 268 11.90 -24.61 -3.92
N SER A 269 12.21 -25.51 -2.98
CA SER A 269 13.51 -25.56 -2.34
C SER A 269 14.53 -26.23 -3.24
N MET A 270 15.40 -25.45 -3.86
CA MET A 270 16.49 -25.91 -4.73
C MET A 270 17.71 -26.26 -3.86
N GLY A 271 17.68 -27.48 -3.32
CA GLY A 271 18.70 -27.96 -2.38
C GLY A 271 18.72 -27.20 -1.06
N SER A 272 19.92 -27.02 -0.50
CA SER A 272 20.12 -26.36 0.79
C SER A 272 20.27 -24.84 0.70
N MET A 273 20.56 -24.31 -0.50
CA MET A 273 20.98 -22.92 -0.68
C MET A 273 19.88 -22.00 -1.17
N LEU A 274 19.03 -22.43 -2.11
CA LEU A 274 18.10 -21.54 -2.80
C LEU A 274 16.64 -21.95 -2.61
N GLU A 275 15.76 -20.96 -2.60
CA GLU A 275 14.31 -21.16 -2.68
C GLU A 275 13.74 -20.22 -3.74
N ALA A 276 13.09 -20.81 -4.74
CA ALA A 276 12.32 -20.07 -5.73
C ALA A 276 10.83 -20.12 -5.37
N SER A 277 10.12 -19.03 -5.61
CA SER A 277 8.67 -18.97 -5.45
C SER A 277 8.05 -18.25 -6.63
N ALA A 278 6.98 -18.79 -7.18
CA ALA A 278 6.13 -18.10 -8.15
C ALA A 278 4.68 -18.21 -7.69
N SER A 279 3.90 -17.17 -7.90
CA SER A 279 2.45 -17.20 -7.74
C SER A 279 1.78 -16.47 -8.87
N TYR A 280 0.68 -17.03 -9.33
CA TYR A 280 -0.14 -16.51 -10.40
C TYR A 280 -1.60 -16.49 -9.94
N HIS A 281 -2.24 -15.38 -10.17
CA HIS A 281 -3.64 -15.14 -9.87
C HIS A 281 -4.30 -14.76 -11.20
N ASP A 282 -5.33 -15.48 -11.59
CA ASP A 282 -6.07 -15.26 -12.82
C ASP A 282 -7.54 -15.08 -12.47
N MET A 283 -7.98 -13.83 -12.42
CA MET A 283 -9.38 -13.47 -12.19
C MET A 283 -9.98 -12.94 -13.48
N LEU A 284 -11.25 -13.27 -13.71
CA LEU A 284 -12.07 -12.74 -14.79
C LEU A 284 -13.35 -12.17 -14.18
N GLY A 285 -13.75 -11.00 -14.66
CA GLY A 285 -15.02 -10.39 -14.33
C GLY A 285 -14.99 -8.89 -14.53
N GLU A 286 -15.88 -8.20 -13.84
CA GLU A 286 -16.16 -6.79 -14.07
C GLU A 286 -15.03 -5.88 -13.54
N ILE A 287 -14.52 -5.04 -14.45
CA ILE A 287 -13.57 -3.96 -14.15
C ILE A 287 -14.09 -2.69 -14.80
N TRP A 288 -14.06 -1.58 -14.06
CA TRP A 288 -14.44 -0.28 -14.58
C TRP A 288 -13.55 0.16 -15.76
N SER A 289 -14.18 0.50 -16.88
CA SER A 289 -13.54 1.13 -18.03
C SER A 289 -13.75 2.64 -18.01
N VAL A 290 -12.67 3.40 -18.07
CA VAL A 290 -12.73 4.86 -18.19
C VAL A 290 -13.21 5.30 -19.58
N GLU A 291 -12.96 4.49 -20.61
CA GLU A 291 -13.37 4.82 -21.99
C GLU A 291 -14.88 4.64 -22.18
N GLU A 292 -15.42 3.51 -21.69
CA GLU A 292 -16.84 3.16 -21.85
C GLU A 292 -17.71 3.73 -20.72
N GLN A 293 -17.10 4.22 -19.63
CA GLN A 293 -17.79 4.66 -18.41
C GLN A 293 -18.76 3.59 -17.87
N ASP A 294 -18.33 2.33 -17.95
CA ASP A 294 -19.11 1.16 -17.52
C ASP A 294 -18.19 0.04 -17.03
N PHE A 295 -18.77 -0.93 -16.31
CA PHE A 295 -18.09 -2.16 -15.92
C PHE A 295 -18.06 -3.14 -17.09
N ILE A 296 -16.86 -3.53 -17.49
CA ILE A 296 -16.65 -4.49 -18.57
C ILE A 296 -15.98 -5.75 -18.04
N ASP A 297 -16.38 -6.89 -18.59
CA ASP A 297 -15.70 -8.16 -18.32
C ASP A 297 -14.27 -8.11 -18.86
N ASN A 298 -13.29 -8.18 -17.97
CA ASN A 298 -11.89 -8.15 -18.33
C ASN A 298 -11.05 -9.06 -17.41
N LYS A 299 -9.86 -9.39 -17.88
CA LYS A 299 -8.88 -10.17 -17.12
C LYS A 299 -8.21 -9.28 -16.08
N ASN A 300 -8.15 -9.79 -14.86
CA ASN A 300 -7.49 -9.16 -13.72
C ASN A 300 -6.46 -10.13 -13.15
N GLN A 301 -5.26 -10.07 -13.70
CA GLN A 301 -4.21 -11.05 -13.47
C GLN A 301 -3.08 -10.47 -12.63
N THR A 302 -2.45 -11.32 -11.84
CA THR A 302 -1.33 -10.94 -10.98
C THR A 302 -0.26 -12.01 -11.01
N PHE A 303 0.99 -11.60 -11.21
CA PHE A 303 2.16 -12.47 -11.19
C PHE A 303 3.17 -11.98 -10.17
N LEU A 304 3.65 -12.90 -9.32
CA LEU A 304 4.74 -12.63 -8.39
C LEU A 304 5.78 -13.73 -8.50
N ALA A 305 7.04 -13.34 -8.57
CA ALA A 305 8.17 -14.25 -8.55
C ALA A 305 9.20 -13.77 -7.53
N SER A 306 9.85 -14.69 -6.83
CA SER A 306 11.01 -14.35 -6.00
C SER A 306 11.99 -15.50 -5.89
N LEU A 307 13.26 -15.16 -5.76
CA LEU A 307 14.36 -16.09 -5.53
C LEU A 307 15.06 -15.62 -4.25
N ARG A 308 15.25 -16.52 -3.28
CA ARG A 308 15.96 -16.19 -2.04
C ARG A 308 17.05 -17.20 -1.69
N LEU A 309 18.04 -16.70 -0.97
CA LEU A 309 19.06 -17.48 -0.29
C LEU A 309 18.51 -18.01 1.04
N LYS A 310 18.57 -19.34 1.23
CA LYS A 310 18.13 -20.04 2.45
C LYS A 310 19.21 -20.11 3.52
N LYS A 311 20.48 -20.15 3.11
CA LYS A 311 21.62 -20.33 4.00
C LYS A 311 22.68 -19.30 3.66
N ALA A 312 23.24 -18.65 4.67
CA ALA A 312 24.28 -17.66 4.50
C ALA A 312 25.49 -18.23 3.73
N ILE A 313 26.10 -17.39 2.89
CA ILE A 313 27.31 -17.71 2.12
C ILE A 313 28.34 -16.62 2.42
N SER A 314 29.45 -16.98 3.08
CA SER A 314 30.48 -16.03 3.49
C SER A 314 29.86 -14.88 4.31
N LYS A 315 30.06 -13.63 3.89
CA LYS A 315 29.45 -12.45 4.52
C LYS A 315 27.99 -12.22 4.12
N ILE A 316 27.45 -12.89 3.10
CA ILE A 316 26.06 -12.70 2.68
C ILE A 316 25.15 -13.55 3.58
N GLN A 317 24.49 -12.90 4.54
CA GLN A 317 23.53 -13.55 5.44
C GLN A 317 22.22 -13.87 4.74
N SER A 318 21.72 -12.94 3.92
CA SER A 318 20.47 -13.10 3.18
C SER A 318 20.56 -12.43 1.83
N ALA A 319 19.94 -13.03 0.82
CA ALA A 319 19.74 -12.41 -0.49
C ALA A 319 18.35 -12.77 -0.99
N ARG A 320 17.65 -11.81 -1.59
CA ARG A 320 16.35 -12.03 -2.21
C ARG A 320 16.18 -11.11 -3.41
N ALA A 321 15.84 -11.65 -4.56
CA ALA A 321 15.33 -10.89 -5.70
C ALA A 321 13.82 -11.16 -5.83
N PHE A 322 13.06 -10.16 -6.27
CA PHE A 322 11.62 -10.29 -6.45
C PHE A 322 11.12 -9.45 -7.64
N TYR A 323 10.05 -9.94 -8.24
CA TYR A 323 9.26 -9.29 -9.27
C TYR A 323 7.79 -9.46 -8.88
N GLN A 324 7.01 -8.41 -9.08
CA GLN A 324 5.58 -8.38 -8.82
C GLN A 324 4.94 -7.50 -9.87
N GLN A 325 3.84 -7.96 -10.45
CA GLN A 325 2.95 -7.16 -11.26
C GLN A 325 1.51 -7.57 -10.93
N ARG A 326 0.65 -6.60 -10.63
CA ARG A 326 -0.66 -6.87 -10.01
C ARG A 326 -1.79 -6.23 -10.76
N ASN A 327 -2.89 -6.95 -10.83
CA ASN A 327 -4.16 -6.48 -11.35
C ASN A 327 -4.05 -5.90 -12.78
N VAL A 328 -3.39 -6.64 -13.68
CA VAL A 328 -3.20 -6.27 -15.09
C VAL A 328 -3.86 -7.31 -16.01
N PRO A 329 -4.20 -6.96 -17.26
CA PRO A 329 -4.81 -7.91 -18.20
C PRO A 329 -3.92 -9.10 -18.56
N ASP A 330 -2.60 -8.88 -18.67
CA ASP A 330 -1.63 -9.93 -18.98
C ASP A 330 -0.23 -9.59 -18.41
N PRO A 331 0.21 -10.23 -17.30
CA PRO A 331 1.50 -9.96 -16.68
C PRO A 331 2.67 -10.65 -17.40
N PHE A 332 2.40 -11.48 -18.43
CA PHE A 332 3.44 -12.19 -19.19
C PHE A 332 3.88 -11.44 -20.44
N LYS A 333 3.27 -10.29 -20.75
CA LYS A 333 3.84 -9.31 -21.69
C LYS A 333 5.05 -8.58 -21.11
N PHE A 334 5.17 -8.56 -19.78
CA PHE A 334 6.20 -7.81 -19.05
C PHE A 334 6.27 -6.32 -19.39
N GLU A 335 5.15 -5.76 -19.88
CA GLU A 335 4.95 -4.32 -20.01
C GLU A 335 4.76 -3.75 -18.61
N TYR A 336 5.65 -2.86 -18.17
CA TYR A 336 5.58 -2.32 -16.81
C TYR A 336 4.39 -1.39 -16.65
N THR A 337 3.72 -1.50 -15.50
CA THR A 337 2.60 -0.63 -15.12
C THR A 337 2.87 -0.10 -13.71
N GLU A 338 2.00 0.79 -13.21
CA GLU A 338 2.10 1.31 -11.83
C GLU A 338 2.01 0.22 -10.75
N SER A 339 1.48 -0.95 -11.12
CA SER A 339 1.42 -2.12 -10.25
C SER A 339 2.71 -2.95 -10.19
N THR A 340 3.66 -2.63 -11.08
CA THR A 340 4.90 -3.38 -11.22
C THR A 340 5.92 -2.91 -10.20
N ILE A 341 6.45 -3.88 -9.44
CA ILE A 341 7.49 -3.65 -8.46
C ILE A 341 8.53 -4.74 -8.62
N LEU A 342 9.78 -4.34 -8.79
CA LEU A 342 10.92 -5.25 -8.87
C LEU A 342 12.05 -4.76 -7.98
N GLY A 343 12.87 -5.67 -7.51
CA GLY A 343 13.95 -5.29 -6.61
C GLY A 343 14.70 -6.45 -6.02
N TYR A 344 15.65 -6.10 -5.17
CA TYR A 344 16.43 -7.07 -4.42
C TYR A 344 16.80 -6.55 -3.03
N ARG A 345 16.98 -7.48 -2.11
CA ARG A 345 17.44 -7.25 -0.74
C ARG A 345 18.66 -8.12 -0.46
N LEU A 346 19.72 -7.49 0.04
CA LEU A 346 20.96 -8.14 0.46
C LEU A 346 21.20 -7.83 1.94
N GLY A 347 21.55 -8.84 2.72
CA GLY A 347 21.99 -8.71 4.11
C GLY A 347 23.46 -9.12 4.20
N ILE A 348 24.35 -8.18 4.50
CA ILE A 348 25.79 -8.39 4.54
C ILE A 348 26.27 -8.27 5.98
N SER A 349 26.93 -9.32 6.48
CA SER A 349 27.53 -9.39 7.81
C SER A 349 28.84 -8.61 7.87
N PHE A 350 28.99 -7.74 8.87
CA PHE A 350 30.21 -6.96 9.14
C PHE A 350 30.94 -7.39 10.43
N GLY A 351 30.47 -8.45 11.10
CA GLY A 351 31.03 -8.95 12.37
C GLY A 351 30.24 -8.48 13.60
N GLN A 352 30.42 -9.15 14.75
CA GLN A 352 29.75 -8.84 16.02
C GLN A 352 28.20 -8.74 15.93
N GLY A 353 27.58 -9.59 15.11
CA GLY A 353 26.12 -9.61 14.95
C GLY A 353 25.54 -8.46 14.11
N LEU A 354 26.39 -7.56 13.58
CA LEU A 354 25.96 -6.46 12.73
C LEU A 354 25.74 -6.93 11.29
N VAL A 355 24.53 -6.67 10.77
CA VAL A 355 24.13 -6.96 9.40
C VAL A 355 23.66 -5.68 8.72
N LEU A 356 24.32 -5.30 7.62
CA LEU A 356 23.89 -4.23 6.74
C LEU A 356 22.85 -4.79 5.76
N ASN A 357 21.61 -4.32 5.85
CA ASN A 357 20.57 -4.59 4.86
C ASN A 357 20.60 -3.51 3.78
N TYR A 358 20.88 -3.93 2.56
CA TYR A 358 20.74 -3.11 1.36
C TYR A 358 19.49 -3.57 0.61
N THR A 359 18.51 -2.68 0.45
CA THR A 359 17.28 -2.95 -0.31
C THR A 359 17.20 -1.98 -1.47
N PHE A 360 17.10 -2.50 -2.68
CA PHE A 360 16.79 -1.73 -3.87
C PHE A 360 15.40 -2.13 -4.36
N ARG A 361 14.59 -1.14 -4.70
CA ARG A 361 13.27 -1.32 -5.28
C ARG A 361 13.04 -0.30 -6.39
N ARG A 362 12.48 -0.78 -7.49
CA ARG A 362 11.95 0.03 -8.57
C ARG A 362 10.44 -0.14 -8.64
N SER A 363 9.74 0.98 -8.70
CA SER A 363 8.31 1.09 -8.99
C SER A 363 8.11 2.08 -10.13
N PHE A 364 6.90 2.14 -10.68
CA PHE A 364 6.59 2.98 -11.83
C PHE A 364 5.37 3.83 -11.54
N ARG A 365 5.30 5.00 -12.19
CA ARG A 365 4.17 5.91 -12.09
C ARG A 365 3.95 6.53 -13.46
N ASP A 366 2.74 6.38 -13.98
CA ASP A 366 2.34 6.98 -15.24
C ASP A 366 2.06 8.47 -14.99
N MET A 367 2.97 9.33 -15.47
CA MET A 367 2.94 10.76 -15.19
C MET A 367 2.14 11.52 -16.24
N ASN A 368 2.07 11.02 -17.47
CA ASN A 368 1.39 11.66 -18.58
C ASN A 368 -0.02 11.06 -18.86
N GLY A 369 -0.36 9.96 -18.19
CA GLY A 369 -1.66 9.29 -18.28
C GLY A 369 -1.89 8.54 -19.59
N ASP A 370 -0.83 8.20 -20.33
CA ASP A 370 -0.94 7.53 -21.63
C ASP A 370 -1.08 6.00 -21.51
N GLY A 371 -1.03 5.46 -20.28
CA GLY A 371 -1.13 4.04 -19.98
C GLY A 371 0.14 3.24 -20.26
N GLN A 372 1.24 3.90 -20.65
CA GLN A 372 2.53 3.31 -20.96
C GLN A 372 3.64 3.94 -20.10
N ILE A 373 4.41 3.09 -19.43
CA ILE A 373 5.59 3.56 -18.72
C ILE A 373 6.71 3.79 -19.75
N SER A 374 6.89 5.04 -20.18
CA SER A 374 7.83 5.44 -21.24
C SER A 374 8.64 6.70 -20.87
N GLY A 375 9.72 6.51 -20.10
CA GLY A 375 10.70 7.56 -19.84
C GLY A 375 11.42 7.43 -18.50
N ASP A 376 12.56 8.11 -18.36
CA ASP A 376 13.32 8.13 -17.11
C ASP A 376 12.54 8.80 -15.96
N ASN A 377 11.58 9.67 -16.28
CA ASN A 377 10.77 10.42 -15.30
C ASN A 377 9.60 9.61 -14.71
N GLU A 378 9.31 8.41 -15.22
CA GLU A 378 8.21 7.55 -14.78
C GLU A 378 8.70 6.35 -13.96
N THR A 379 10.02 6.26 -13.78
CA THR A 379 10.68 5.23 -12.97
C THR A 379 11.05 5.81 -11.61
N ILE A 380 10.58 5.15 -10.56
CA ILE A 380 10.86 5.53 -9.17
C ILE A 380 11.78 4.48 -8.56
N ASP A 381 13.04 4.86 -8.38
CA ASP A 381 14.03 4.04 -7.69
C ASP A 381 14.17 4.44 -6.23
N ILE A 382 14.07 3.44 -5.35
CA ILE A 382 14.21 3.60 -3.90
C ILE A 382 15.31 2.65 -3.44
N THR A 383 16.37 3.24 -2.88
CA THR A 383 17.45 2.52 -2.22
C THR A 383 17.38 2.79 -0.72
N THR A 384 17.41 1.72 0.06
CA THR A 384 17.33 1.79 1.52
C THR A 384 18.50 1.00 2.10
N ILE A 385 19.28 1.66 2.96
CA ILE A 385 20.44 1.08 3.64
C ILE A 385 20.13 1.10 5.13
N GLU A 386 20.06 -0.07 5.74
CA GLU A 386 19.72 -0.25 7.15
C GLU A 386 20.78 -1.08 7.85
N THR A 387 21.01 -0.79 9.12
CA THR A 387 21.82 -1.64 9.99
C THR A 387 20.91 -2.37 10.96
N SER A 388 20.97 -3.70 10.97
CA SER A 388 20.29 -4.54 11.95
C SER A 388 21.30 -5.27 12.81
N PHE A 389 20.98 -5.41 14.10
CA PHE A 389 21.74 -6.23 15.03
C PHE A 389 20.99 -7.54 15.24
N SER A 390 21.67 -8.66 14.97
CA SER A 390 21.20 -9.99 15.33
C SER A 390 22.02 -10.45 16.53
N PHE A 391 21.35 -10.62 17.66
CA PHE A 391 21.94 -11.09 18.91
C PHE A 391 21.77 -12.60 19.06
#